data_AF-A0A1M7BQZ6-F1
#
_entry.id   AF-A0A1M7BQZ6-F1
#
_cell.length_a   1.000
_cell.length_b   1.000
_cell.length_c   1.000
_cell.angle_alpha   90.00
_cell.angle_beta   90.00
_cell.angle_gamma   90.00
#
_symmetry.space_group_name_H-M   'P 1'
#
loop_
_entity.id
_entity.type
_entity.pdbx_description
1 polymer ?
#
loop_
_entity_poly.entity_id
_entity_poly.type
_entity_poly.pdbx_seq_one_letter_code
_entity_poly.pdbx_strand_id
1 'polypeptide(L)'
;MLANFAVSCSLLAALSVPAFSEDAAGHHHGEAEHVSELGGVRIVHAWTRATEDEEALVFFELENGSDKTVTLIGGESEAASAVALVGIDFKGGEAKLVPLPQVPVKPGSELHLDPESLALQLTGLTAPLKQGDVVEVEVQLDLGHLDVDVEVEAADAKGHSHAGHSH
;
A
#
# COMPACT_ATOMS: atom_id res chain seq x y z
N MET A 1 -67.50 12.09 -2.32
CA MET A 1 -68.73 11.32 -2.66
C MET A 1 -68.28 10.16 -3.54
N LEU A 2 -68.41 8.91 -3.09
CA LEU A 2 -68.05 7.67 -3.81
C LEU A 2 -66.51 7.51 -4.04
N ALA A 3 -65.93 6.29 -4.09
CA ALA A 3 -66.52 4.95 -4.22
C ALA A 3 -65.92 3.92 -3.24
N ASN A 4 -66.66 2.82 -3.02
CA ASN A 4 -66.22 1.63 -2.27
C ASN A 4 -65.20 0.79 -3.06
N PHE A 5 -64.37 0.02 -2.38
CA PHE A 5 -64.37 -1.46 -2.52
C PHE A 5 -63.81 -2.11 -1.24
N ALA A 6 -64.33 -3.28 -0.88
CA ALA A 6 -63.96 -4.03 0.33
C ALA A 6 -62.81 -5.02 0.06
N VAL A 7 -62.19 -5.57 1.12
CA VAL A 7 -61.88 -7.01 1.23
C VAL A 7 -61.45 -7.40 2.66
N SER A 8 -62.09 -8.47 3.13
CA SER A 8 -61.72 -9.49 4.12
C SER A 8 -60.81 -9.20 5.32
N CYS A 9 -61.45 -9.37 6.49
CA CYS A 9 -60.95 -10.07 7.67
C CYS A 9 -59.94 -11.22 7.40
N SER A 10 -58.87 -11.30 8.20
CA SER A 10 -58.34 -12.55 8.77
C SER A 10 -57.48 -12.24 10.01
N LEU A 11 -57.51 -13.16 10.97
CA LEU A 11 -57.09 -12.94 12.36
C LEU A 11 -55.91 -13.86 12.73
N LEU A 12 -54.96 -13.33 13.51
CA LEU A 12 -54.06 -14.03 14.44
C LEU A 12 -53.42 -15.38 14.05
N ALA A 13 -52.08 -15.38 13.95
CA ALA A 13 -51.25 -16.44 14.53
C ALA A 13 -49.85 -15.89 14.86
N ALA A 14 -49.55 -15.72 16.16
CA ALA A 14 -48.19 -15.49 16.62
C ALA A 14 -47.53 -16.84 16.93
N LEU A 15 -46.31 -17.05 16.43
CA LEU A 15 -45.45 -18.16 16.85
C LEU A 15 -44.14 -17.60 17.40
N SER A 16 -43.90 -17.91 18.66
CA SER A 16 -42.66 -17.58 19.37
C SER A 16 -41.53 -18.50 18.90
N VAL A 17 -40.33 -17.94 18.72
CA VAL A 17 -39.09 -18.72 18.56
C VAL A 17 -38.11 -18.22 19.63
N PRO A 18 -37.52 -19.11 20.44
CA PRO A 18 -36.69 -18.71 21.57
C PRO A 18 -35.27 -18.30 21.17
N ALA A 19 -34.61 -17.67 22.14
CA ALA A 19 -33.24 -17.17 22.17
C ALA A 19 -32.17 -18.00 21.45
N PHE A 20 -31.21 -17.28 20.87
CA PHE A 20 -29.79 -17.64 20.96
C PHE A 20 -29.08 -16.59 21.83
N SER A 21 -28.15 -17.06 22.65
CA SER A 21 -27.47 -16.28 23.69
C SER A 21 -26.40 -15.32 23.16
N GLU A 22 -26.06 -14.36 24.01
CA GLU A 22 -24.83 -13.56 23.99
C GLU A 22 -23.55 -14.40 24.12
N ASP A 23 -22.43 -13.69 23.96
CA ASP A 23 -21.05 -14.00 24.37
C ASP A 23 -20.18 -14.85 23.42
N ALA A 24 -19.27 -14.17 22.72
CA ALA A 24 -17.83 -14.34 22.91
C ALA A 24 -17.08 -13.13 22.33
N ALA A 25 -16.00 -12.71 23.02
CA ALA A 25 -15.15 -11.63 22.54
C ALA A 25 -14.37 -12.02 21.28
N GLY A 26 -14.41 -11.15 20.27
CA GLY A 26 -13.53 -11.19 19.11
C GLY A 26 -12.71 -9.89 19.06
N HIS A 27 -11.60 -9.83 19.80
CA HIS A 27 -10.57 -8.81 19.55
C HIS A 27 -9.93 -9.11 18.20
N HIS A 28 -10.51 -8.57 17.13
CA HIS A 28 -9.80 -8.36 15.88
C HIS A 28 -9.26 -6.93 15.87
N HIS A 29 -8.21 -6.73 16.67
CA HIS A 29 -7.12 -5.90 16.20
C HIS A 29 -6.51 -6.70 15.06
N GLY A 30 -7.02 -6.51 13.85
CA GLY A 30 -6.17 -6.75 12.70
C GLY A 30 -5.14 -5.64 12.73
N GLU A 31 -3.86 -5.97 12.87
CA GLU A 31 -2.84 -5.13 12.26
C GLU A 31 -3.30 -4.91 10.82
N ALA A 32 -3.60 -3.67 10.47
CA ALA A 32 -3.89 -3.30 9.11
C ALA A 32 -2.56 -3.29 8.37
N GLU A 33 -2.13 -4.47 7.91
CA GLU A 33 -1.08 -4.60 6.90
C GLU A 33 -1.35 -3.54 5.82
N HIS A 34 -0.44 -2.57 5.66
CA HIS A 34 -0.65 -1.41 4.81
C HIS A 34 -0.56 -1.88 3.35
N VAL A 35 -1.72 -2.16 2.76
CA VAL A 35 -1.89 -2.76 1.43
C VAL A 35 -2.74 -1.83 0.57
N SER A 36 -2.12 -1.24 -0.44
CA SER A 36 -2.81 -0.43 -1.45
C SER A 36 -3.07 -1.27 -2.70
N GLU A 37 -4.32 -1.36 -3.16
CA GLU A 37 -4.72 -2.22 -4.28
C GLU A 37 -5.42 -1.47 -5.42
N LEU A 38 -4.98 -1.69 -6.67
CA LEU A 38 -5.62 -1.20 -7.88
C LEU A 38 -5.60 -2.29 -8.96
N GLY A 39 -6.77 -2.69 -9.46
CA GLY A 39 -6.88 -3.58 -10.62
C GLY A 39 -6.27 -4.98 -10.46
N GLY A 40 -6.12 -5.48 -9.23
CA GLY A 40 -5.42 -6.73 -8.93
C GLY A 40 -3.91 -6.58 -8.77
N VAL A 41 -3.41 -5.35 -8.61
CA VAL A 41 -2.02 -5.03 -8.26
C VAL A 41 -2.01 -4.54 -6.81
N ARG A 42 -1.09 -5.06 -6.00
CA ARG A 42 -0.89 -4.63 -4.60
C ARG A 42 0.49 -4.02 -4.43
N ILE A 43 0.61 -3.01 -3.58
CA ILE A 43 1.88 -2.55 -3.01
C ILE A 43 1.85 -2.84 -1.51
N VAL A 44 2.91 -3.44 -1.00
CA VAL A 44 3.01 -3.92 0.39
C VAL A 44 4.41 -3.63 0.97
N HIS A 45 4.49 -3.66 2.30
CA HIS A 45 5.72 -3.46 3.08
C HIS A 45 6.48 -2.18 2.69
N ALA A 46 5.78 -1.08 2.41
CA ALA A 46 6.40 0.15 1.94
C ALA A 46 7.15 0.88 3.07
N TRP A 47 8.44 1.15 2.87
CA TRP A 47 9.29 1.78 3.88
C TRP A 47 10.37 2.69 3.29
N THR A 48 10.90 3.57 4.12
CA THR A 48 12.05 4.44 3.84
C THR A 48 12.93 4.56 5.07
N ARG A 49 14.14 5.12 4.93
CA ARG A 49 15.02 5.42 6.07
C ARG A 49 14.77 6.83 6.58
N ALA A 50 14.77 6.99 7.90
CA ALA A 50 14.90 8.29 8.53
C ALA A 50 16.15 9.02 8.02
N THR A 51 16.01 10.32 7.72
CA THR A 51 17.06 11.14 7.12
C THR A 51 16.89 12.61 7.43
N GLU A 52 18.02 13.31 7.57
CA GLU A 52 18.10 14.78 7.65
C GLU A 52 18.54 15.40 6.31
N ASP A 53 18.83 14.58 5.30
CA ASP A 53 19.20 15.00 3.94
C ASP A 53 17.95 15.41 3.11
N GLU A 54 18.17 16.10 1.99
CA GLU A 54 17.11 16.54 1.07
C GLU A 54 16.59 15.40 0.14
N GLU A 55 17.07 14.16 0.31
CA GLU A 55 16.71 13.00 -0.50
C GLU A 55 16.43 11.75 0.35
N ALA A 56 15.53 10.89 -0.12
CA ALA A 56 15.26 9.58 0.48
C ALA A 56 15.04 8.50 -0.60
N LEU A 57 15.16 7.24 -0.20
CA LEU A 57 14.89 6.07 -1.05
C LEU A 57 13.73 5.27 -0.44
N VAL A 58 12.65 5.16 -1.19
CA VAL A 58 11.47 4.37 -0.83
C VAL A 58 11.57 2.98 -1.46
N PHE A 59 11.29 1.99 -0.63
CA PHE A 59 11.40 0.56 -0.87
C PHE A 59 10.04 -0.09 -0.64
N PHE A 60 9.64 -1.08 -1.45
CA PHE A 60 8.38 -1.81 -1.32
C PHE A 60 8.38 -3.08 -2.18
N GLU A 61 7.40 -3.94 -1.94
CA GLU A 61 7.08 -5.06 -2.82
C GLU A 61 5.81 -4.74 -3.63
N LEU A 62 5.88 -4.87 -4.95
CA LEU A 62 4.73 -4.73 -5.86
C LEU A 62 4.35 -6.12 -6.38
N GLU A 63 3.18 -6.59 -5.99
CA GLU A 63 2.59 -7.85 -6.46
C GLU A 63 1.64 -7.59 -7.62
N ASN A 64 1.90 -8.15 -8.81
CA ASN A 64 0.94 -8.12 -9.92
C ASN A 64 0.11 -9.41 -9.96
N GLY A 65 -1.00 -9.43 -9.23
CA GLY A 65 -1.98 -10.51 -9.24
C GLY A 65 -2.95 -10.49 -10.45
N SER A 66 -2.83 -9.52 -11.36
CA SER A 66 -3.72 -9.36 -12.51
C SER A 66 -3.39 -10.32 -13.67
N ASP A 67 -4.24 -10.32 -14.70
CA ASP A 67 -4.05 -11.10 -15.94
C ASP A 67 -3.19 -10.38 -17.00
N LYS A 68 -2.64 -9.20 -16.69
CA LYS A 68 -1.91 -8.33 -17.63
C LYS A 68 -0.53 -7.91 -17.10
N THR A 69 0.35 -7.54 -18.02
CA THR A 69 1.56 -6.80 -17.64
C THR A 69 1.13 -5.43 -17.12
N VAL A 70 1.72 -5.02 -16.01
CA VAL A 70 1.54 -3.72 -15.35
C VAL A 70 2.89 -3.03 -15.36
N THR A 71 2.92 -1.72 -15.51
CA THR A 71 4.17 -0.97 -15.58
C THR A 71 4.28 0.03 -14.43
N LEU A 72 5.30 -0.11 -13.58
CA LEU A 72 5.71 0.91 -12.62
C LEU A 72 6.41 2.05 -13.36
N ILE A 73 5.96 3.29 -13.17
CA ILE A 73 6.47 4.47 -13.87
C ILE A 73 7.34 5.33 -12.94
N GLY A 74 6.91 5.52 -11.70
CA GLY A 74 7.50 6.42 -10.71
C GLY A 74 6.48 6.74 -9.64
N GLY A 75 6.35 8.01 -9.27
CA GLY A 75 5.27 8.49 -8.40
C GLY A 75 5.30 10.01 -8.25
N GLU A 76 4.52 10.51 -7.31
CA GLU A 76 4.60 11.89 -6.79
C GLU A 76 4.18 11.92 -5.30
N SER A 77 4.54 12.98 -4.56
CA SER A 77 4.28 13.11 -3.11
C SER A 77 4.36 14.58 -2.69
N GLU A 78 3.48 15.04 -1.79
CA GLU A 78 3.58 16.41 -1.24
C GLU A 78 4.85 16.62 -0.38
N ALA A 79 5.48 15.54 0.08
CA ALA A 79 6.68 15.59 0.90
C ALA A 79 7.98 15.84 0.11
N ALA A 80 7.96 15.74 -1.23
CA ALA A 80 9.15 15.86 -2.09
C ALA A 80 8.87 16.69 -3.35
N SER A 81 9.93 17.27 -3.93
CA SER A 81 9.83 18.04 -5.18
C SER A 81 9.76 17.16 -6.44
N ALA A 82 10.21 15.91 -6.35
CA ALA A 82 10.10 14.89 -7.39
C ALA A 82 10.21 13.48 -6.78
N VAL A 83 9.58 12.49 -7.44
CA VAL A 83 9.73 11.06 -7.14
C VAL A 83 10.07 10.31 -8.43
N ALA A 84 11.21 9.62 -8.48
CA ALA A 84 11.71 8.98 -9.70
C ALA A 84 12.17 7.53 -9.44
N LEU A 85 11.91 6.63 -10.39
CA LEU A 85 12.40 5.25 -10.32
C LEU A 85 13.91 5.21 -10.63
N VAL A 86 14.69 4.64 -9.72
CA VAL A 86 16.15 4.50 -9.84
C VAL A 86 16.61 3.07 -9.57
N GLY A 87 17.71 2.69 -10.21
CA GLY A 87 18.47 1.48 -9.87
C GLY A 87 19.71 1.82 -9.03
N ILE A 88 20.10 0.90 -8.15
CA ILE A 88 21.24 1.07 -7.22
C ILE A 88 22.43 0.27 -7.74
N ASP A 89 23.45 0.96 -8.28
CA ASP A 89 24.61 0.35 -8.93
C ASP A 89 25.88 0.48 -8.08
N PHE A 90 26.39 -0.63 -7.56
CA PHE A 90 27.57 -0.69 -6.68
C PHE A 90 28.89 -0.70 -7.45
N LYS A 91 29.20 0.42 -8.13
CA LYS A 91 30.45 0.59 -8.90
C LYS A 91 31.59 1.15 -8.05
N GLY A 92 32.47 0.25 -7.60
CA GLY A 92 33.75 0.59 -6.96
C GLY A 92 33.69 0.70 -5.44
N GLY A 93 32.67 0.13 -4.80
CA GLY A 93 32.44 0.24 -3.35
C GLY A 93 31.53 1.40 -2.94
N GLU A 94 31.12 2.23 -3.90
CA GLU A 94 30.13 3.29 -3.73
C GLU A 94 28.82 2.88 -4.42
N ALA A 95 27.67 3.14 -3.78
CA ALA A 95 26.36 3.04 -4.40
C ALA A 95 26.12 4.24 -5.32
N LYS A 96 25.59 4.01 -6.52
CA LYS A 96 25.22 5.06 -7.47
C LYS A 96 23.78 4.89 -7.91
N LEU A 97 22.97 5.93 -7.71
CA LEU A 97 21.61 5.98 -8.21
C LEU A 97 21.65 6.25 -9.71
N VAL A 98 21.01 5.36 -10.48
CA VAL A 98 20.91 5.44 -11.93
C VAL A 98 19.43 5.61 -12.28
N PRO A 99 19.00 6.75 -12.84
CA PRO A 99 17.63 6.94 -13.29
C PRO A 99 17.21 5.86 -14.28
N LEU A 100 16.05 5.26 -14.03
CA LEU A 100 15.46 4.25 -14.89
C LEU A 100 14.25 4.83 -15.64
N PRO A 101 13.91 4.28 -16.82
CA PRO A 101 12.57 4.41 -17.36
C PRO A 101 11.60 3.55 -16.53
N GLN A 102 10.36 3.47 -17.00
CA GLN A 102 9.35 2.57 -16.45
C GLN A 102 9.77 1.07 -16.45
N VAL A 103 9.32 0.30 -15.46
CA VAL A 103 9.62 -1.14 -15.28
C VAL A 103 8.34 -1.99 -15.42
N PRO A 104 8.27 -2.93 -16.38
CA PRO A 104 7.12 -3.83 -16.55
C PRO A 104 7.17 -5.06 -15.62
N VAL A 105 6.09 -5.28 -14.89
CA VAL A 105 5.83 -6.42 -14.00
C VAL A 105 4.81 -7.34 -14.67
N LYS A 106 5.16 -8.61 -14.86
CA LYS A 106 4.34 -9.59 -15.57
C LYS A 106 3.15 -10.08 -14.72
N PRO A 107 2.09 -10.64 -15.34
CA PRO A 107 1.02 -11.35 -14.62
C PRO A 107 1.58 -12.39 -13.64
N GLY A 108 1.05 -12.45 -12.43
CA GLY A 108 1.45 -13.39 -11.39
C GLY A 108 2.94 -13.29 -11.01
N SER A 109 3.52 -12.09 -11.09
CA SER A 109 4.93 -11.82 -10.75
C SER A 109 5.04 -10.64 -9.81
N GLU A 110 6.12 -10.61 -9.05
CA GLU A 110 6.46 -9.54 -8.12
C GLU A 110 7.61 -8.68 -8.66
N LEU A 111 7.68 -7.44 -8.17
CA LEU A 111 8.82 -6.55 -8.30
C LEU A 111 9.19 -6.03 -6.91
N HIS A 112 10.41 -6.30 -6.47
CA HIS A 112 10.93 -5.83 -5.19
C HIS A 112 11.82 -4.59 -5.43
N LEU A 113 11.55 -3.52 -4.68
CA LEU A 113 12.38 -2.31 -4.59
C LEU A 113 13.10 -2.35 -3.24
N ASP A 114 14.39 -2.67 -3.25
CA ASP A 114 15.21 -2.93 -2.07
C ASP A 114 16.53 -2.14 -2.10
N PRO A 115 17.22 -1.99 -0.94
CA PRO A 115 18.53 -1.31 -0.87
C PRO A 115 19.65 -1.88 -1.76
N GLU A 116 19.47 -3.08 -2.35
CA GLU A 116 20.43 -3.72 -3.25
C GLU A 116 19.96 -3.76 -4.73
N SER A 117 18.76 -3.26 -5.05
CA SER A 117 18.11 -3.43 -6.35
C SER A 117 17.64 -2.10 -6.95
N LEU A 118 16.46 -1.64 -6.55
CA LEU A 118 15.66 -0.56 -7.15
C LEU A 118 15.03 0.27 -6.03
N ALA A 119 14.72 1.54 -6.29
CA ALA A 119 14.00 2.38 -5.35
C ALA A 119 13.20 3.47 -6.07
N LEU A 120 12.20 4.05 -5.40
CA LEU A 120 11.72 5.39 -5.74
C LEU A 120 12.58 6.41 -4.97
N GLN A 121 13.34 7.24 -5.69
CA GLN A 121 14.09 8.35 -5.11
C GLN A 121 13.16 9.54 -4.93
N LEU A 122 12.98 9.98 -3.69
CA LEU A 122 12.37 11.26 -3.32
C LEU A 122 13.48 12.31 -3.36
N THR A 123 13.28 13.39 -4.10
CA THR A 123 14.27 14.48 -4.24
C THR A 123 13.67 15.82 -3.85
N GLY A 124 14.40 16.62 -3.06
CA GLY A 124 13.95 17.91 -2.57
C GLY A 124 12.85 17.74 -1.52
N LEU A 125 13.14 16.97 -0.46
CA LEU A 125 12.27 16.77 0.69
C LEU A 125 11.93 18.10 1.37
N THR A 126 10.66 18.28 1.75
CA THR A 126 10.18 19.51 2.39
C THR A 126 10.52 19.60 3.89
N ALA A 127 10.84 18.47 4.52
CA ALA A 127 11.31 18.34 5.90
C ALA A 127 12.11 17.03 6.10
N PRO A 128 12.95 16.92 7.15
CA PRO A 128 13.57 15.66 7.58
C PRO A 128 12.53 14.57 7.88
N LEU A 129 12.84 13.33 7.52
CA LEU A 129 12.03 12.15 7.83
C LEU A 129 12.51 11.52 9.14
N LYS A 130 11.64 11.33 10.14
CA LYS A 130 12.03 10.77 11.44
C LYS A 130 11.46 9.38 11.63
N GLN A 131 12.20 8.54 12.34
CA GLN A 131 11.77 7.18 12.61
C GLN A 131 10.41 7.15 13.33
N GLY A 132 9.46 6.39 12.78
CA GLY A 132 8.08 6.29 13.26
C GLY A 132 7.13 7.37 12.72
N ASP A 133 7.59 8.25 11.83
CA ASP A 133 6.70 9.03 10.95
C ASP A 133 6.22 8.15 9.77
N VAL A 134 5.18 8.60 9.07
CA VAL A 134 4.67 8.00 7.82
C VAL A 134 4.71 9.07 6.72
N VAL A 135 5.10 8.68 5.51
CA VAL A 135 5.12 9.56 4.32
C VAL A 135 4.18 8.98 3.27
N GLU A 136 3.19 9.76 2.82
CA GLU A 136 2.31 9.38 1.72
C GLU A 136 3.03 9.55 0.38
N VAL A 137 3.05 8.49 -0.44
CA VAL A 137 3.59 8.49 -1.81
C VAL A 137 2.54 7.94 -2.77
N GLU A 138 2.17 8.73 -3.77
CA GLU A 138 1.29 8.31 -4.85
C GLU A 138 2.13 7.57 -5.91
N VAL A 139 2.12 6.24 -5.87
CA VAL A 139 2.89 5.39 -6.80
C VAL A 139 2.17 5.32 -8.14
N GLN A 140 2.86 5.71 -9.21
CA GLN A 140 2.29 5.79 -10.56
C GLN A 140 2.51 4.50 -11.35
N LEU A 141 1.40 3.91 -11.80
CA LEU A 141 1.34 2.74 -12.67
C LEU A 141 0.68 3.09 -14.02
N ASP A 142 0.87 2.26 -15.04
CA ASP A 142 0.20 2.45 -16.35
C ASP A 142 -1.32 2.25 -16.34
N LEU A 143 -1.88 1.66 -15.28
CA LEU A 143 -3.32 1.52 -15.04
C LEU A 143 -3.94 2.61 -14.13
N GLY A 144 -3.13 3.49 -13.55
CA GLY A 144 -3.56 4.49 -12.58
C GLY A 144 -2.56 4.68 -11.45
N HIS A 145 -3.01 5.28 -10.36
CA HIS A 145 -2.17 5.70 -9.24
C HIS A 145 -2.60 4.97 -7.96
N LEU A 146 -1.67 4.77 -7.03
CA LEU A 146 -1.88 4.15 -5.72
C LEU A 146 -1.31 5.04 -4.61
N ASP A 147 -2.16 5.51 -3.71
CA ASP A 147 -1.73 6.15 -2.47
C ASP A 147 -1.10 5.08 -1.56
N VAL A 148 0.15 5.27 -1.15
CA VAL A 148 0.92 4.32 -0.34
C VAL A 148 1.46 5.04 0.90
N ASP A 149 1.06 4.55 2.08
CA ASP A 149 1.70 4.89 3.36
C ASP A 149 3.09 4.27 3.40
N VAL A 150 4.14 5.10 3.47
CA VAL A 150 5.53 4.65 3.59
C VAL A 150 6.01 4.86 5.01
N GLU A 151 6.27 3.76 5.71
CA GLU A 151 6.80 3.77 7.09
C GLU A 151 8.26 4.26 7.13
N VAL A 152 8.55 5.23 8.01
CA VAL A 152 9.92 5.73 8.20
C VAL A 152 10.64 4.88 9.25
N GLU A 153 11.52 3.99 8.79
CA GLU A 153 12.36 3.13 9.63
C GLU A 153 13.63 3.84 10.12
N ALA A 154 14.41 3.17 10.97
CA ALA A 154 15.70 3.69 11.45
C ALA A 154 16.67 4.05 10.30
N ALA A 155 17.50 5.07 10.49
CA ALA A 155 18.42 5.57 9.46
C ALA A 155 19.44 4.52 8.95
N ASP A 156 19.74 3.49 9.74
CA ASP A 156 20.63 2.37 9.37
C ASP A 156 19.91 1.10 8.90
N ALA A 157 18.56 1.09 8.90
CA ALA A 157 17.70 -0.05 8.61
C ALA A 157 18.03 -0.74 7.27
N LYS A 158 17.88 -2.07 7.24
CA LYS A 158 18.18 -2.93 6.07
C LYS A 158 16.96 -3.55 5.42
N GLY A 159 15.79 -3.42 6.04
CA GLY A 159 14.48 -3.89 5.62
C GLY A 159 13.43 -3.34 6.58
N HIS A 160 12.16 -3.41 6.20
CA HIS A 160 11.05 -3.11 7.11
C HIS A 160 10.95 -4.18 8.21
N SER A 161 10.78 -3.74 9.46
CA SER A 161 10.84 -4.59 10.65
C SER A 161 9.70 -5.62 10.77
N HIS A 162 8.64 -5.52 9.97
CA HIS A 162 7.45 -6.39 10.03
C HIS A 162 7.35 -7.46 8.93
N ALA A 163 8.21 -7.44 7.90
CA ALA A 163 8.18 -8.36 6.75
C ALA A 163 8.60 -9.83 7.06
N GLY A 164 8.32 -10.32 8.27
CA GLY A 164 8.85 -11.58 8.83
C GLY A 164 7.82 -12.52 9.48
N HIS A 165 6.53 -12.18 9.50
CA HIS A 165 5.50 -12.97 10.19
C HIS A 165 4.62 -13.80 9.24
N SER A 166 5.22 -14.81 8.60
CA SER A 166 4.45 -15.97 8.12
C SER A 166 3.91 -16.75 9.32
N HIS A 167 2.58 -16.86 9.42
CA HIS A 167 1.85 -17.72 10.35
C HIS A 167 1.21 -18.93 9.64
#